data_AF-A0A9P4WKV6-F1
#
_entry.id   AF-A0A9P4WKV6-F1
#
_cell.length_a   1.000
_cell.length_b   1.000
_cell.length_c   1.000
_cell.angle_alpha   90.00
_cell.angle_beta   90.00
_cell.angle_gamma   90.00
#
_symmetry.space_group_name_H-M   'P 1'
#
loop_
_entity.id
_entity.type
_entity.pdbx_description
1 polymer ?
#
loop_
_entity_poly.entity_id
_entity_poly.type
_entity_poly.pdbx_seq_one_letter_code
_entity_poly.pdbx_strand_id
1 'polypeptide(L)'
;MGDTYDLIVVGSGFASTMATLNFLETCAKLKKNGRVALIEAGKSDERCGASRWTMAYLRLDKDLRFDEDWQHEMKAVSKGQADMDYVEKLGQEAQKTAVYVQDHGVVFNHHDEENVLLEFKTGQHFVFPEGGGKAIIDCLMGHIGKFANCEVLWETEGRHLLMDGRGMVRGLQVRKKDGLLYELHAPNVVLACGGFEGNREMLAKYVGPRTHELPLIAPGLKYNQGAGLNMALEVGASTAGSFDGMHCELVDTRATKPDAVIWGHNYGIVVNEQCKRFYDEGKRHLFATFEMIALELWRDHNQKGFFVTDATIMNRFRPGWVYDTTDQEPEKADTIHDLAVKLDIDPSELERTVKEFNAACNDKPFDLMKLDGKATTGLSPNKSNWANPIVTPPFYGYPVTSHLTFTYGGVKTNTDAQVLSTNDVPIPGLYAAGEMTGLFYNEYPPATSVLRSLTFGRLAGTAIAEKLNQSLLQKVKSVL
;
A
#
# COMPACT_ATOMS: atom_id res chain seq x y z
N MET A 1 -24.65 -6.50 -31.06
CA MET A 1 -23.20 -6.64 -31.35
C MET A 1 -22.51 -6.28 -30.06
N GLY A 2 -21.84 -7.24 -29.40
CA GLY A 2 -21.22 -6.98 -28.09
C GLY A 2 -20.10 -5.95 -28.21
N ASP A 3 -19.81 -5.26 -27.12
CA ASP A 3 -18.70 -4.31 -27.08
C ASP A 3 -17.38 -5.07 -27.13
N THR A 4 -16.74 -5.10 -28.30
CA THR A 4 -15.43 -5.70 -28.51
C THR A 4 -14.32 -4.68 -28.24
N TYR A 5 -13.34 -5.08 -27.44
CA TYR A 5 -12.15 -4.31 -27.08
C TYR A 5 -10.89 -5.13 -27.37
N ASP A 6 -9.74 -4.47 -27.36
CA ASP A 6 -8.42 -5.12 -27.44
C ASP A 6 -7.86 -5.43 -26.04
N LEU A 7 -8.29 -4.65 -25.04
CA LEU A 7 -7.89 -4.74 -23.66
C LEU A 7 -9.05 -4.37 -22.73
N ILE A 8 -9.28 -5.20 -21.71
CA ILE A 8 -10.07 -4.83 -20.53
C ILE A 8 -9.11 -4.62 -19.36
N VAL A 9 -9.22 -3.50 -18.65
CA VAL A 9 -8.47 -3.21 -17.43
C VAL A 9 -9.46 -3.10 -16.27
N VAL A 10 -9.23 -3.83 -15.18
CA VAL A 10 -10.12 -3.89 -14.03
C VAL A 10 -9.58 -3.06 -12.87
N GLY A 11 -10.36 -2.09 -12.40
CA GLY A 11 -10.05 -1.14 -11.32
C GLY A 11 -9.65 0.25 -11.84
N SER A 12 -9.68 1.28 -11.00
CA SER A 12 -9.26 2.67 -11.33
C SER A 12 -8.12 3.24 -10.45
N GLY A 13 -7.34 2.38 -9.81
CA GLY A 13 -6.18 2.74 -9.00
C GLY A 13 -4.88 2.89 -9.81
N PHE A 14 -3.74 3.00 -9.11
CA PHE A 14 -2.43 3.33 -9.72
C PHE A 14 -2.04 2.39 -10.88
N ALA A 15 -2.18 1.09 -10.67
CA ALA A 15 -1.78 0.08 -11.65
C ALA A 15 -2.67 0.12 -12.90
N SER A 16 -3.99 0.28 -12.73
CA SER A 16 -4.93 0.25 -13.85
C SER A 16 -4.86 1.52 -14.70
N THR A 17 -4.72 2.70 -14.07
CA THR A 17 -4.54 3.96 -14.80
C THR A 17 -3.23 3.95 -15.58
N MET A 18 -2.15 3.44 -14.98
CA MET A 18 -0.87 3.30 -15.69
C MET A 18 -0.93 2.30 -16.84
N ALA A 19 -1.55 1.13 -16.64
CA ALA A 19 -1.73 0.14 -17.70
C ALA A 19 -2.57 0.68 -18.86
N THR A 20 -3.66 1.35 -18.55
CA THR A 20 -4.56 1.95 -19.55
C THR A 20 -3.84 3.02 -20.35
N LEU A 21 -3.22 4.00 -19.69
CA LEU A 21 -2.55 5.10 -20.37
C LEU A 21 -1.39 4.62 -21.23
N ASN A 22 -0.54 3.73 -20.71
CA ASN A 22 0.62 3.24 -21.46
C ASN A 22 0.22 2.34 -22.63
N PHE A 23 -0.88 1.58 -22.52
CA PHE A 23 -1.43 0.89 -23.67
C PHE A 23 -1.85 1.88 -24.78
N LEU A 24 -2.63 2.92 -24.42
CA LEU A 24 -3.15 3.91 -25.36
C LEU A 24 -2.02 4.70 -26.05
N GLU A 25 -1.06 5.20 -25.28
CA GLU A 25 0.08 5.97 -25.80
C GLU A 25 1.01 5.12 -26.66
N THR A 26 1.27 3.88 -26.25
CA THR A 26 2.08 2.95 -27.04
C THR A 26 1.37 2.59 -28.34
N CYS A 27 0.05 2.34 -28.31
CA CYS A 27 -0.73 2.16 -29.53
C CYS A 27 -0.66 3.38 -30.45
N ALA A 28 -0.82 4.60 -29.92
CA ALA A 28 -0.72 5.83 -30.70
C ALA A 28 0.67 5.99 -31.34
N LYS A 29 1.74 5.78 -30.57
CA LYS A 29 3.13 5.81 -31.03
C LYS A 29 3.40 4.78 -32.14
N LEU A 30 2.84 3.58 -32.00
CA LEU A 30 2.96 2.49 -32.98
C LEU A 30 1.92 2.56 -34.12
N LYS A 31 1.09 3.61 -34.16
CA LYS A 31 0.00 3.78 -35.14
C LYS A 31 -0.96 2.58 -35.17
N LYS A 32 -1.30 2.06 -34.00
CA LYS A 32 -2.31 1.02 -33.77
C LYS A 32 -3.56 1.65 -33.17
N ASN A 33 -4.74 1.15 -33.54
CA ASN A 33 -6.03 1.64 -33.04
C ASN A 33 -6.58 0.68 -31.96
N GLY A 34 -5.86 0.54 -30.84
CA GLY A 34 -6.27 -0.34 -29.75
C GLY A 34 -7.42 0.26 -28.95
N ARG A 35 -8.51 -0.48 -28.73
CA ARG A 35 -9.66 -0.04 -27.92
C ARG A 35 -9.59 -0.62 -26.51
N VAL A 36 -9.84 0.20 -25.48
CA VAL A 36 -9.77 -0.22 -24.07
C VAL A 36 -11.12 -0.05 -23.37
N ALA A 37 -11.51 -1.04 -22.58
CA ALA A 37 -12.52 -0.88 -21.52
C ALA A 37 -11.81 -0.80 -20.16
N LEU A 38 -11.88 0.36 -19.51
CA LEU A 38 -11.45 0.53 -18.13
C LEU A 38 -12.68 0.41 -17.23
N ILE A 39 -12.79 -0.66 -16.45
CA ILE A 39 -13.97 -0.90 -15.61
C ILE A 39 -13.70 -0.60 -14.14
N GLU A 40 -14.71 -0.08 -13.45
CA GLU A 40 -14.66 0.23 -12.02
C GLU A 40 -16.00 -0.10 -11.37
N ALA A 41 -15.96 -0.82 -10.23
CA ALA A 41 -17.14 -1.19 -9.46
C ALA A 41 -17.76 0.03 -8.75
N GLY A 42 -16.93 1.00 -8.36
CA GLY A 42 -17.37 2.23 -7.72
C GLY A 42 -17.94 3.27 -8.69
N LYS A 43 -18.51 4.33 -8.11
CA LYS A 43 -18.90 5.53 -8.85
C LYS A 43 -17.69 6.39 -9.20
N SER A 44 -17.84 7.26 -10.20
CA SER A 44 -16.77 8.14 -10.69
C SER A 44 -16.19 9.08 -9.63
N ASP A 45 -17.02 9.52 -8.69
CA ASP A 45 -16.66 10.41 -7.58
C ASP A 45 -16.20 9.66 -6.32
N GLU A 46 -16.49 8.35 -6.23
CA GLU A 46 -16.09 7.51 -5.10
C GLU A 46 -14.68 6.95 -5.33
N ARG A 47 -14.49 6.22 -6.44
CA ARG A 47 -13.29 5.41 -6.78
C ARG A 47 -12.86 4.43 -5.67
N CYS A 48 -12.63 3.18 -6.05
CA CYS A 48 -12.31 2.11 -5.11
C CYS A 48 -10.84 2.13 -4.66
N GLY A 49 -10.55 1.43 -3.55
CA GLY A 49 -9.20 1.24 -3.01
C GLY A 49 -8.62 2.45 -2.28
N ALA A 50 -7.33 2.38 -1.94
CA ALA A 50 -6.62 3.41 -1.17
C ALA A 50 -5.99 4.52 -2.01
N SER A 51 -5.93 4.41 -3.35
CA SER A 51 -5.10 5.29 -4.19
C SER A 51 -5.39 6.78 -4.03
N ARG A 52 -6.63 7.18 -3.73
CA ARG A 52 -6.99 8.60 -3.51
C ARG A 52 -6.80 9.10 -2.07
N TRP A 53 -6.52 8.20 -1.14
CA TRP A 53 -6.49 8.47 0.30
C TRP A 53 -5.06 8.54 0.85
N THR A 54 -4.13 7.85 0.22
CA THR A 54 -2.72 7.83 0.62
C THR A 54 -1.97 9.10 0.22
N MET A 55 -0.97 9.49 1.02
CA MET A 55 0.04 10.48 0.63
C MET A 55 1.01 9.98 -0.45
N ALA A 56 1.07 8.67 -0.70
CA ALA A 56 1.90 8.05 -1.72
C ALA A 56 3.40 8.40 -1.59
N TYR A 57 3.97 8.21 -0.40
CA TYR A 57 5.42 8.27 -0.20
C TYR A 57 6.12 7.24 -1.11
N LEU A 58 7.19 7.66 -1.76
CA LEU A 58 7.97 6.91 -2.74
C LEU A 58 9.41 6.80 -2.26
N ARG A 59 9.90 5.55 -2.19
CA ARG A 59 11.26 5.20 -1.78
C ARG A 59 12.29 5.56 -2.86
N LEU A 60 12.49 6.85 -3.06
CA LEU A 60 13.34 7.44 -4.10
C LEU A 60 14.31 8.45 -3.49
N ASP A 61 15.50 8.56 -4.06
CA ASP A 61 16.43 9.65 -3.75
C ASP A 61 16.04 10.95 -4.48
N LYS A 62 16.83 12.00 -4.24
CA LYS A 62 16.63 13.33 -4.86
C LYS A 62 16.64 13.35 -6.39
N ASP A 63 17.26 12.35 -7.02
CA ASP A 63 17.36 12.20 -8.47
C ASP A 63 16.31 11.19 -9.00
N LEU A 64 15.30 10.87 -8.18
CA LEU A 64 14.28 9.84 -8.42
C LEU A 64 14.85 8.43 -8.62
N ARG A 65 16.10 8.17 -8.22
CA ARG A 65 16.65 6.82 -8.25
C ARG A 65 16.03 6.02 -7.12
N PHE A 66 15.66 4.79 -7.43
CA PHE A 66 15.15 3.85 -6.44
C PHE A 66 16.28 3.34 -5.55
N ASP A 67 15.92 2.97 -4.33
CA ASP A 67 16.87 2.51 -3.31
C ASP A 67 17.77 1.37 -3.81
N GLU A 68 19.09 1.57 -3.72
CA GLU A 68 20.10 0.63 -4.19
C GLU A 68 20.16 -0.67 -3.38
N ASP A 69 19.70 -0.65 -2.12
CA ASP A 69 19.71 -1.78 -1.19
C ASP A 69 18.37 -2.54 -1.18
N TRP A 70 17.45 -2.17 -2.08
CA TRP A 70 16.12 -2.75 -2.21
C TRP A 70 16.11 -4.28 -2.24
N GLN A 71 16.98 -4.90 -3.04
CA GLN A 71 17.01 -6.36 -3.18
C GLN A 71 17.48 -7.05 -1.90
N HIS A 72 18.44 -6.43 -1.19
CA HIS A 72 18.93 -6.93 0.07
C HIS A 72 17.82 -6.86 1.13
N GLU A 73 17.15 -5.71 1.24
CA GLU A 73 16.04 -5.51 2.18
C GLU A 73 14.91 -6.50 1.91
N MET A 74 14.47 -6.62 0.66
CA MET A 74 13.43 -7.59 0.27
C MET A 74 13.80 -9.02 0.66
N LYS A 75 15.03 -9.45 0.41
CA LYS A 75 15.50 -10.79 0.79
C LYS A 75 15.47 -10.99 2.31
N ALA A 76 15.83 -9.97 3.07
CA ALA A 76 15.82 -10.00 4.53
C ALA A 76 14.40 -10.12 5.08
N VAL A 77 13.50 -9.20 4.71
CA VAL A 77 12.12 -9.20 5.23
C VAL A 77 11.27 -10.35 4.70
N SER A 78 11.55 -10.84 3.49
CA SER A 78 10.85 -12.00 2.96
C SER A 78 11.43 -13.32 3.46
N LYS A 79 12.56 -13.30 4.19
CA LYS A 79 13.33 -14.50 4.56
C LYS A 79 13.62 -15.41 3.35
N GLY A 80 13.92 -14.79 2.20
CA GLY A 80 14.20 -15.49 0.94
C GLY A 80 12.99 -16.05 0.18
N GLN A 81 11.75 -15.77 0.61
CA GLN A 81 10.52 -16.26 -0.07
C GLN A 81 10.06 -15.40 -1.25
N ALA A 82 10.51 -14.15 -1.36
CA ALA A 82 10.11 -13.27 -2.45
C ALA A 82 10.68 -13.71 -3.80
N ASP A 83 9.92 -13.46 -4.87
CA ASP A 83 10.39 -13.63 -6.24
C ASP A 83 11.44 -12.55 -6.55
N MET A 84 12.71 -12.95 -6.59
CA MET A 84 13.81 -12.01 -6.75
C MET A 84 13.91 -11.43 -8.16
N ASP A 85 13.39 -12.11 -9.19
CA ASP A 85 13.36 -11.58 -10.56
C ASP A 85 12.34 -10.42 -10.64
N TYR A 86 11.20 -10.56 -9.96
CA TYR A 86 10.21 -9.49 -9.81
C TYR A 86 10.78 -8.30 -9.03
N VAL A 87 11.48 -8.57 -7.92
CA VAL A 87 12.13 -7.57 -7.06
C VAL A 87 13.20 -6.80 -7.84
N GLU A 88 14.05 -7.50 -8.60
CA GLU A 88 15.07 -6.88 -9.45
C GLU A 88 14.43 -6.02 -10.55
N LYS A 89 13.38 -6.54 -11.22
CA LYS A 89 12.68 -5.81 -12.28
C LYS A 89 12.08 -4.50 -11.78
N LEU A 90 11.53 -4.48 -10.56
CA LEU A 90 11.06 -3.24 -9.94
C LEU A 90 12.19 -2.22 -9.79
N GLY A 91 13.35 -2.64 -9.28
CA GLY A 91 14.50 -1.75 -9.10
C GLY A 91 15.00 -1.14 -10.40
N GLN A 92 14.99 -1.91 -11.50
CA GLN A 92 15.39 -1.43 -12.83
C GLN A 92 14.41 -0.43 -13.47
N GLU A 93 13.13 -0.46 -13.08
CA GLU A 93 12.05 0.25 -13.78
C GLU A 93 11.37 1.35 -12.93
N ALA A 94 11.59 1.38 -11.61
CA ALA A 94 10.97 2.34 -10.71
C ALA A 94 11.31 3.79 -11.06
N GLN A 95 12.59 4.12 -11.28
CA GLN A 95 13.00 5.47 -11.66
C GLN A 95 12.34 5.93 -12.97
N LYS A 96 12.37 5.08 -14.02
CA LYS A 96 11.73 5.40 -15.32
C LYS A 96 10.24 5.63 -15.16
N THR A 97 9.60 4.94 -14.22
CA THR A 97 8.18 5.11 -13.91
C THR A 97 7.94 6.43 -13.20
N ALA A 98 8.76 6.78 -12.22
CA ALA A 98 8.65 8.06 -11.51
C ALA A 98 8.83 9.24 -12.47
N VAL A 99 9.88 9.21 -13.30
CA VAL A 99 10.11 10.22 -14.35
C VAL A 99 8.93 10.32 -15.30
N TYR A 100 8.40 9.19 -15.78
CA TYR A 100 7.19 9.19 -16.61
C TYR A 100 6.03 9.90 -15.93
N VAL A 101 5.74 9.60 -14.66
CA VAL A 101 4.63 10.23 -13.93
C VAL A 101 4.85 11.73 -13.76
N GLN A 102 6.09 12.17 -13.52
CA GLN A 102 6.46 13.58 -13.46
C GLN A 102 6.29 14.29 -14.82
N ASP A 103 6.74 13.68 -15.91
CA ASP A 103 6.62 14.20 -17.28
C ASP A 103 5.15 14.39 -17.70
N HIS A 104 4.24 13.63 -17.09
CA HIS A 104 2.79 13.76 -17.32
C HIS A 104 2.14 14.84 -16.46
N GLY A 105 2.90 15.56 -15.63
CA GLY A 105 2.43 16.73 -14.90
C GLY A 105 2.10 16.48 -13.43
N VAL A 106 2.45 15.31 -12.87
CA VAL A 106 2.45 15.15 -11.41
C VAL A 106 3.64 15.89 -10.82
N VAL A 107 3.38 16.80 -9.90
CA VAL A 107 4.42 17.53 -9.17
C VAL A 107 4.87 16.69 -7.98
N PHE A 108 6.17 16.45 -7.88
CA PHE A 108 6.78 15.75 -6.75
C PHE A 108 7.44 16.72 -5.78
N ASN A 109 7.13 16.56 -4.49
CA ASN A 109 7.88 17.16 -3.40
C ASN A 109 9.08 16.27 -3.07
N HIS A 110 10.25 16.89 -3.05
CA HIS A 110 11.52 16.28 -2.68
C HIS A 110 11.82 16.64 -1.22
N HIS A 111 11.93 15.65 -0.36
CA HIS A 111 12.05 15.85 1.09
C HIS A 111 13.32 15.22 1.63
N ASP A 112 14.23 16.06 2.13
CA ASP A 112 15.34 15.64 2.97
C ASP A 112 14.82 15.47 4.42
N GLU A 113 14.94 14.26 4.95
CA GLU A 113 14.48 13.94 6.29
C GLU A 113 15.60 14.16 7.32
N GLU A 114 15.41 15.16 8.18
CA GLU A 114 16.41 15.58 9.17
C GLU A 114 16.14 15.06 10.59
N ASN A 115 14.93 14.53 10.85
CA ASN A 115 14.47 14.20 12.19
C ASN A 115 14.13 12.72 12.38
N VAL A 116 13.94 11.96 11.30
CA VAL A 116 13.65 10.53 11.35
C VAL A 116 14.70 9.75 10.56
N LEU A 117 15.46 8.88 11.23
CA LEU A 117 16.37 7.98 10.52
C LEU A 117 15.60 7.05 9.59
N LEU A 118 15.76 7.27 8.28
CA LEU A 118 15.24 6.38 7.26
C LEU A 118 16.07 5.11 7.18
N GLU A 119 15.40 3.97 6.98
CA GLU A 119 16.05 2.71 6.61
C GLU A 119 16.47 2.66 5.13
N PHE A 120 16.03 3.64 4.34
CA PHE A 120 16.27 3.71 2.91
C PHE A 120 17.72 4.13 2.63
N LYS A 121 18.37 3.51 1.64
CA LYS A 121 19.65 3.98 1.08
C LYS A 121 19.42 5.03 -0.01
N THR A 122 18.67 6.07 0.36
CA THR A 122 18.33 7.21 -0.52
C THR A 122 18.97 8.52 -0.05
N GLY A 123 19.90 8.46 0.90
CA GLY A 123 20.60 9.62 1.45
C GLY A 123 19.74 10.47 2.40
N GLN A 124 18.90 9.84 3.23
CA GLN A 124 17.88 10.50 4.05
C GLN A 124 16.90 11.33 3.21
N HIS A 125 16.49 10.80 2.05
CA HIS A 125 15.56 11.46 1.15
C HIS A 125 14.39 10.55 0.80
N PHE A 126 13.21 11.13 0.62
CA PHE A 126 12.10 10.45 -0.04
C PHE A 126 11.27 11.46 -0.84
N VAL A 127 10.42 10.94 -1.72
CA VAL A 127 9.63 11.75 -2.64
C VAL A 127 8.15 11.44 -2.47
N PHE A 128 7.28 12.42 -2.61
CA PHE A 128 5.83 12.21 -2.61
C PHE A 128 5.12 13.23 -3.52
N PRO A 129 3.98 12.88 -4.13
CA PRO A 129 3.22 13.81 -4.97
C PRO A 129 2.59 14.94 -4.16
N GLU A 130 2.65 16.17 -4.67
CA GLU A 130 1.82 17.26 -4.17
C GLU A 130 0.34 16.89 -4.37
N GLY A 131 -0.45 16.90 -3.29
CA GLY A 131 -1.85 16.43 -3.31
C GLY A 131 -2.02 14.91 -3.18
N GLY A 132 -0.96 14.18 -2.84
CA GLY A 132 -1.02 12.76 -2.51
C GLY A 132 -1.35 11.87 -3.71
N GLY A 133 -1.71 10.61 -3.43
CA GLY A 133 -2.06 9.63 -4.46
C GLY A 133 -3.23 10.06 -5.35
N LYS A 134 -4.15 10.88 -4.82
CA LYS A 134 -5.25 11.46 -5.60
C LYS A 134 -4.73 12.29 -6.79
N ALA A 135 -3.68 13.09 -6.60
CA ALA A 135 -3.10 13.90 -7.67
C ALA A 135 -2.55 13.03 -8.81
N ILE A 136 -1.90 11.91 -8.48
CA ILE A 136 -1.43 10.95 -9.48
C ILE A 136 -2.61 10.39 -10.29
N ILE A 137 -3.64 9.85 -9.61
CA ILE A 137 -4.77 9.22 -10.32
C ILE A 137 -5.53 10.25 -11.17
N ASP A 138 -5.79 11.44 -10.65
CA ASP A 138 -6.49 12.48 -11.40
C ASP A 138 -5.72 12.93 -12.63
N CYS A 139 -4.40 13.09 -12.51
CA CYS A 139 -3.53 13.41 -13.64
C CYS A 139 -3.61 12.33 -14.72
N LEU A 140 -3.40 11.07 -14.34
CA LEU A 140 -3.42 9.95 -15.30
C LEU A 140 -4.79 9.76 -15.94
N MET A 141 -5.88 9.85 -15.17
CA MET A 141 -7.25 9.80 -15.71
C MET A 141 -7.55 10.98 -16.64
N GLY A 142 -7.01 12.17 -16.35
CA GLY A 142 -7.11 13.33 -17.23
C GLY A 142 -6.43 13.12 -18.59
N HIS A 143 -5.32 12.40 -18.63
CA HIS A 143 -4.69 11.99 -19.91
C HIS A 143 -5.47 10.90 -20.63
N ILE A 144 -5.95 9.88 -19.90
CA ILE A 144 -6.80 8.81 -20.46
C ILE A 144 -8.04 9.41 -21.14
N GLY A 145 -8.68 10.41 -20.52
CA GLY A 145 -9.87 11.08 -21.07
C GLY A 145 -9.67 11.79 -22.41
N LYS A 146 -8.43 11.98 -22.88
CA LYS A 146 -8.13 12.54 -24.21
C LYS A 146 -8.23 11.51 -25.33
N PHE A 147 -8.30 10.22 -25.01
CA PHE A 147 -8.33 9.12 -25.98
C PHE A 147 -9.77 8.66 -26.22
N ALA A 148 -10.29 8.92 -27.43
CA ALA A 148 -11.64 8.49 -27.83
C ALA A 148 -11.81 6.95 -27.94
N ASN A 149 -10.70 6.22 -27.97
CA ASN A 149 -10.63 4.75 -28.00
C ASN A 149 -10.56 4.12 -26.59
N CYS A 150 -10.74 4.90 -25.52
CA CYS A 150 -10.90 4.40 -24.16
C CYS A 150 -12.33 4.64 -23.66
N GLU A 151 -12.97 3.59 -23.18
CA GLU A 151 -14.28 3.65 -22.54
C GLU A 151 -14.13 3.35 -21.05
N VAL A 152 -14.52 4.31 -20.21
CA VAL A 152 -14.50 4.14 -18.75
C VAL A 152 -15.90 3.74 -18.27
N LEU A 153 -16.02 2.51 -17.79
CA LEU A 153 -17.26 1.89 -17.33
C LEU A 153 -17.32 1.89 -15.80
N TRP A 154 -17.96 2.91 -15.24
CA TRP A 154 -18.26 2.98 -13.80
C TRP A 154 -19.39 2.04 -13.41
N GLU A 155 -19.52 1.77 -12.10
CA GLU A 155 -20.54 0.88 -11.53
C GLU A 155 -20.63 -0.46 -12.29
N THR A 156 -19.46 -1.01 -12.64
CA THR A 156 -19.26 -2.21 -13.45
C THR A 156 -18.26 -3.14 -12.76
N GLU A 157 -18.77 -4.15 -12.07
CA GLU A 157 -18.01 -5.10 -11.26
C GLU A 157 -17.62 -6.33 -12.10
N GLY A 158 -16.33 -6.68 -12.17
CA GLY A 158 -15.87 -7.94 -12.78
C GLY A 158 -16.27 -9.16 -11.95
N ARG A 159 -16.78 -10.21 -12.60
CA ARG A 159 -17.30 -11.42 -11.93
C ARG A 159 -16.61 -12.72 -12.34
N HIS A 160 -16.41 -12.95 -13.64
CA HIS A 160 -15.74 -14.15 -14.16
C HIS A 160 -14.90 -13.82 -15.39
N LEU A 161 -13.71 -14.43 -15.51
CA LEU A 161 -12.95 -14.43 -16.75
C LEU A 161 -13.65 -15.32 -17.79
N LEU A 162 -13.81 -14.80 -19.01
CA LEU A 162 -14.33 -15.59 -20.12
C LEU A 162 -13.16 -16.29 -20.80
N MET A 163 -13.17 -17.63 -20.82
CA MET A 163 -12.15 -18.46 -21.47
C MET A 163 -12.70 -19.08 -22.77
N ASP A 164 -11.83 -19.35 -23.74
CA ASP A 164 -12.15 -20.17 -24.91
C ASP A 164 -11.87 -21.67 -24.65
N GLY A 165 -12.20 -22.53 -25.62
CA GLY A 165 -12.01 -23.99 -25.48
C GLY A 165 -10.54 -24.45 -25.41
N ARG A 166 -9.56 -23.55 -25.61
CA ARG A 166 -8.13 -23.82 -25.47
C ARG A 166 -7.56 -23.24 -24.17
N GLY A 167 -8.39 -22.59 -23.35
CA GLY A 167 -7.96 -21.95 -22.12
C GLY A 167 -7.31 -20.57 -22.32
N MET A 168 -7.61 -19.88 -23.42
CA MET A 168 -7.20 -18.47 -23.61
C MET A 168 -8.28 -17.53 -23.08
N VAL A 169 -7.87 -16.42 -22.44
CA VAL A 169 -8.79 -15.34 -22.07
C VAL A 169 -9.37 -14.72 -23.34
N ARG A 170 -10.69 -14.49 -23.32
CA ARG A 170 -11.45 -13.83 -24.40
C ARG A 170 -12.39 -12.73 -23.90
N GLY A 171 -12.34 -12.40 -22.61
CA GLY A 171 -13.11 -11.31 -22.04
C GLY A 171 -13.40 -11.46 -20.55
N LEU A 172 -14.41 -10.72 -20.12
CA LEU A 172 -14.83 -10.62 -18.73
C LEU A 172 -16.35 -10.55 -18.64
N GLN A 173 -16.95 -11.39 -17.80
CA GLN A 173 -18.33 -11.20 -17.37
C GLN A 173 -18.37 -10.13 -16.28
N VAL A 174 -19.24 -9.15 -16.42
CA VAL A 174 -19.39 -8.02 -15.50
C VAL A 174 -20.82 -7.90 -15.00
N ARG A 175 -20.99 -7.39 -13.78
CA ARG A 175 -22.28 -6.96 -13.23
C ARG A 175 -22.35 -5.44 -13.29
N LYS A 176 -23.38 -4.90 -13.94
CA LYS A 176 -23.60 -3.44 -14.03
C LYS A 176 -24.56 -2.95 -12.95
N LYS A 177 -24.73 -1.64 -12.86
CA LYS A 177 -25.63 -0.95 -11.90
C LYS A 177 -27.11 -1.37 -11.93
N ASP A 178 -27.58 -1.97 -13.04
CA ASP A 178 -28.93 -2.54 -13.13
C ASP A 178 -29.03 -3.93 -12.47
N GLY A 179 -27.92 -4.46 -11.95
CA GLY A 179 -27.81 -5.76 -11.29
C GLY A 179 -27.63 -6.93 -12.25
N LEU A 180 -27.70 -6.71 -13.56
CA LEU A 180 -27.63 -7.75 -14.59
C LEU A 180 -26.18 -8.07 -14.99
N LEU A 181 -26.01 -9.26 -15.56
CA LEU A 181 -24.73 -9.74 -16.08
C LEU A 181 -24.59 -9.41 -17.57
N TYR A 182 -23.40 -8.95 -17.95
CA TYR A 182 -23.00 -8.63 -19.31
C TYR A 182 -21.64 -9.25 -19.61
N GLU A 183 -21.35 -9.48 -20.89
CA GLU A 183 -20.03 -9.90 -21.34
C GLU A 183 -19.33 -8.75 -22.07
N LEU A 184 -18.11 -8.46 -21.67
CA LEU A 184 -17.18 -7.61 -22.39
C LEU A 184 -16.14 -8.52 -23.05
N HIS A 185 -15.90 -8.37 -24.35
CA HIS A 185 -14.98 -9.24 -25.08
C HIS A 185 -13.66 -8.54 -25.36
N ALA A 186 -12.55 -9.17 -24.97
CA ALA A 186 -11.20 -8.74 -25.29
C ALA A 186 -10.21 -9.92 -25.23
N PRO A 187 -9.20 -9.97 -26.11
CA PRO A 187 -8.15 -10.99 -26.04
C PRO A 187 -7.21 -10.82 -24.84
N ASN A 188 -7.22 -9.64 -24.19
CA ASN A 188 -6.36 -9.34 -23.05
C ASN A 188 -7.18 -8.74 -21.90
N VAL A 189 -6.90 -9.20 -20.67
CA VAL A 189 -7.44 -8.67 -19.43
C VAL A 189 -6.30 -8.38 -18.46
N VAL A 190 -6.26 -7.16 -17.92
CA VAL A 190 -5.37 -6.76 -16.82
C VAL A 190 -6.18 -6.64 -15.53
N LEU A 191 -5.89 -7.48 -14.56
CA LEU A 191 -6.43 -7.40 -13.21
C LEU A 191 -5.57 -6.45 -12.36
N ALA A 192 -6.11 -5.29 -12.02
CA ALA A 192 -5.42 -4.24 -11.27
C ALA A 192 -6.34 -3.62 -10.20
N CYS A 193 -7.12 -4.47 -9.54
CA CYS A 193 -8.28 -4.11 -8.73
C CYS A 193 -8.10 -4.35 -7.22
N GLY A 194 -6.90 -4.09 -6.69
CA GLY A 194 -6.63 -4.18 -5.24
C GLY A 194 -6.48 -5.62 -4.71
N GLY A 195 -6.42 -5.74 -3.40
CA GLY A 195 -6.39 -7.01 -2.67
C GLY A 195 -7.76 -7.47 -2.18
N PHE A 196 -7.77 -8.07 -0.98
CA PHE A 196 -8.96 -8.62 -0.32
C PHE A 196 -9.19 -8.09 1.11
N GLU A 197 -8.52 -7.01 1.49
CA GLU A 197 -8.62 -6.35 2.79
C GLU A 197 -10.04 -5.86 3.14
N GLY A 198 -10.87 -5.57 2.14
CA GLY A 198 -12.28 -5.24 2.35
C GLY A 198 -13.17 -6.47 2.58
N ASN A 199 -12.67 -7.68 2.34
CA ASN A 199 -13.44 -8.92 2.38
C ASN A 199 -13.27 -9.66 3.71
N ARG A 200 -14.26 -9.54 4.59
CA ARG A 200 -14.27 -10.20 5.90
C ARG A 200 -14.21 -11.73 5.83
N GLU A 201 -14.80 -12.34 4.81
CA GLU A 201 -14.77 -13.80 4.64
C GLU A 201 -13.36 -14.26 4.24
N MET A 202 -12.73 -13.59 3.28
CA MET A 202 -11.37 -13.92 2.87
C MET A 202 -10.35 -13.64 3.97
N LEU A 203 -10.51 -12.53 4.71
CA LEU A 203 -9.67 -12.25 5.87
C LEU A 203 -9.80 -13.34 6.95
N ALA A 204 -11.02 -13.76 7.28
CA ALA A 204 -11.22 -14.86 8.23
C ALA A 204 -10.62 -16.19 7.73
N LYS A 205 -10.71 -16.45 6.42
CA LYS A 205 -10.17 -17.66 5.79
C LYS A 205 -8.63 -17.70 5.75
N TYR A 206 -8.00 -16.59 5.39
CA TYR A 206 -6.56 -16.56 5.11
C TYR A 206 -5.72 -16.01 6.25
N VAL A 207 -6.15 -14.94 6.90
CA VAL A 207 -5.41 -14.27 7.97
C VAL A 207 -5.73 -14.90 9.32
N GLY A 208 -7.01 -15.20 9.56
CA GLY A 208 -7.46 -15.94 10.73
C GLY A 208 -8.46 -15.18 11.61
N PRO A 209 -8.56 -15.55 12.91
CA PRO A 209 -9.61 -15.07 13.79
C PRO A 209 -9.48 -13.57 14.08
N ARG A 210 -10.58 -12.97 14.57
CA ARG A 210 -10.62 -11.56 15.03
C ARG A 210 -10.36 -10.48 13.97
N THR A 211 -10.25 -10.82 12.70
CA THR A 211 -10.10 -9.84 11.59
C THR A 211 -11.32 -8.92 11.42
N HIS A 212 -12.50 -9.32 11.91
CA HIS A 212 -13.68 -8.47 11.94
C HIS A 212 -13.56 -7.27 12.91
N GLU A 213 -12.56 -7.28 13.80
CA GLU A 213 -12.23 -6.19 14.71
C GLU A 213 -11.31 -5.15 14.07
N LEU A 214 -10.68 -5.45 12.92
CA LEU A 214 -9.80 -4.53 12.20
C LEU A 214 -10.63 -3.53 11.37
N PRO A 215 -10.58 -2.23 11.69
CA PRO A 215 -11.13 -1.21 10.83
C PRO A 215 -10.26 -1.06 9.59
N LEU A 216 -10.85 -0.55 8.50
CA LEU A 216 -10.10 -0.14 7.32
C LEU A 216 -9.56 1.26 7.52
N ILE A 217 -8.32 1.52 7.13
CA ILE A 217 -7.71 2.84 7.28
C ILE A 217 -8.33 3.91 6.38
N ALA A 218 -8.92 3.49 5.24
CA ALA A 218 -9.49 4.37 4.25
C ALA A 218 -10.85 3.86 3.72
N PRO A 219 -11.85 4.74 3.48
CA PRO A 219 -13.19 4.33 3.06
C PRO A 219 -13.24 3.52 1.75
N GLY A 220 -12.34 3.81 0.80
CA GLY A 220 -12.32 3.14 -0.49
C GLY A 220 -11.93 1.66 -0.43
N LEU A 221 -11.26 1.24 0.65
CA LEU A 221 -10.80 -0.14 0.84
C LEU A 221 -11.95 -1.14 1.00
N LYS A 222 -13.16 -0.68 1.36
CA LYS A 222 -14.35 -1.54 1.46
C LYS A 222 -14.70 -2.22 0.12
N TYR A 223 -14.15 -1.74 -0.99
CA TYR A 223 -14.34 -2.32 -2.32
C TYR A 223 -13.30 -3.36 -2.71
N ASN A 224 -12.20 -3.47 -1.97
CA ASN A 224 -11.14 -4.45 -2.22
C ASN A 224 -11.61 -5.81 -1.68
N GLN A 225 -12.55 -6.41 -2.43
CA GLN A 225 -13.28 -7.61 -2.04
C GLN A 225 -12.62 -8.91 -2.53
N GLY A 226 -11.44 -8.83 -3.15
CA GLY A 226 -10.75 -10.00 -3.73
C GLY A 226 -11.42 -10.57 -4.99
N ALA A 227 -12.30 -9.82 -5.66
CA ALA A 227 -13.00 -10.30 -6.86
C ALA A 227 -12.03 -10.69 -7.99
N GLY A 228 -11.02 -9.85 -8.26
CA GLY A 228 -9.96 -10.17 -9.21
C GLY A 228 -9.17 -11.42 -8.85
N LEU A 229 -8.86 -11.59 -7.56
CA LEU A 229 -8.13 -12.74 -7.06
C LEU A 229 -8.94 -14.03 -7.26
N ASN A 230 -10.23 -14.02 -6.91
CA ASN A 230 -11.12 -15.15 -7.12
C ASN A 230 -11.24 -15.52 -8.60
N MET A 231 -11.40 -14.52 -9.50
CA MET A 231 -11.44 -14.75 -10.95
C MET A 231 -10.16 -15.41 -11.46
N ALA A 232 -8.99 -14.97 -10.99
CA ALA A 232 -7.72 -15.55 -11.41
C ALA A 232 -7.53 -16.99 -10.87
N LEU A 233 -7.88 -17.22 -9.61
CA LEU A 233 -7.80 -18.56 -9.00
C LEU A 233 -8.74 -19.55 -9.69
N GLU A 234 -9.94 -19.12 -10.09
CA GLU A 234 -10.92 -19.94 -10.83
C GLU A 234 -10.34 -20.51 -12.13
N VAL A 235 -9.48 -19.76 -12.82
CA VAL A 235 -8.85 -20.18 -14.08
C VAL A 235 -7.47 -20.82 -13.90
N GLY A 236 -7.09 -21.16 -12.67
CA GLY A 236 -5.87 -21.89 -12.36
C GLY A 236 -4.61 -21.03 -12.20
N ALA A 237 -4.75 -19.74 -11.84
CA ALA A 237 -3.62 -18.91 -11.49
C ALA A 237 -2.88 -19.43 -10.24
N SER A 238 -1.55 -19.34 -10.27
CA SER A 238 -0.68 -19.53 -9.11
C SER A 238 -0.66 -18.27 -8.25
N THR A 239 -0.20 -18.43 -7.02
CA THR A 239 -0.16 -17.37 -6.01
C THR A 239 1.26 -17.10 -5.53
N ALA A 240 1.48 -15.89 -5.03
CA ALA A 240 2.70 -15.47 -4.36
C ALA A 240 2.36 -14.59 -3.14
N GLY A 241 3.36 -14.28 -2.32
CA GLY A 241 3.17 -13.53 -1.08
C GLY A 241 2.49 -14.35 0.02
N SER A 242 2.48 -13.80 1.23
CA SER A 242 1.79 -14.39 2.38
C SER A 242 0.32 -13.98 2.38
N PHE A 243 -0.59 -14.95 2.36
CA PHE A 243 -2.03 -14.69 2.42
C PHE A 243 -2.51 -14.37 3.84
N ASP A 244 -1.74 -14.75 4.85
CA ASP A 244 -1.93 -14.39 6.25
C ASP A 244 -1.23 -13.09 6.67
N GLY A 245 -0.52 -12.47 5.72
CA GLY A 245 0.20 -11.22 5.87
C GLY A 245 -0.63 -10.01 5.43
N MET A 246 -0.49 -8.92 6.18
CA MET A 246 -1.21 -7.68 5.93
C MET A 246 -0.39 -6.48 6.41
N HIS A 247 -0.66 -5.34 5.81
CA HIS A 247 -0.14 -4.06 6.27
C HIS A 247 -1.18 -3.37 7.15
N CYS A 248 -0.79 -3.01 8.38
CA CYS A 248 -1.62 -2.28 9.33
C CYS A 248 -0.83 -1.13 9.97
N GLU A 249 -1.53 -0.11 10.45
CA GLU A 249 -0.92 1.06 11.09
C GLU A 249 -1.65 1.46 12.37
N LEU A 250 -0.96 2.10 13.31
CA LEU A 250 -1.56 2.62 14.55
C LEU A 250 -2.27 3.95 14.26
N VAL A 251 -3.60 3.95 14.33
CA VAL A 251 -4.44 5.11 13.99
C VAL A 251 -5.08 5.69 15.24
N ASP A 252 -5.10 7.04 15.35
CA ASP A 252 -5.83 7.75 16.40
C ASP A 252 -7.34 7.46 16.31
N THR A 253 -7.86 6.79 17.34
CA THR A 253 -9.27 6.36 17.41
C THR A 253 -10.28 7.51 17.42
N ARG A 254 -9.82 8.72 17.73
CA ARG A 254 -10.67 9.92 17.82
C ARG A 254 -10.80 10.63 16.47
N ALA A 255 -9.94 10.31 15.49
CA ALA A 255 -9.85 11.04 14.24
C ALA A 255 -11.11 10.90 13.38
N THR A 256 -11.47 11.97 12.67
CA THR A 256 -12.63 11.97 11.75
C THR A 256 -12.24 11.79 10.29
N LYS A 257 -10.95 11.92 9.97
CA LYS A 257 -10.35 11.70 8.66
C LYS A 257 -9.72 10.30 8.54
N PRO A 258 -9.62 9.73 7.33
CA PRO A 258 -8.83 8.53 7.09
C PRO A 258 -7.33 8.80 7.27
N ASP A 259 -6.55 7.72 7.37
CA ASP A 259 -5.08 7.77 7.39
C ASP A 259 -4.50 8.64 8.54
N ALA A 260 -5.14 8.58 9.71
CA ALA A 260 -4.76 9.34 10.92
C ALA A 260 -3.71 8.60 11.78
N VAL A 261 -2.62 8.18 11.14
CA VAL A 261 -1.57 7.33 11.73
C VAL A 261 -0.68 8.09 12.71
N ILE A 262 -0.44 7.56 13.90
CA ILE A 262 0.51 8.15 14.86
C ILE A 262 1.90 7.54 14.67
N TRP A 263 2.85 8.31 14.12
CA TRP A 263 4.19 7.82 13.76
C TRP A 263 5.24 7.92 14.88
N GLY A 264 4.87 8.46 16.04
CA GLY A 264 5.80 8.78 17.13
C GLY A 264 6.37 7.59 17.92
N HIS A 265 5.94 6.35 17.65
CA HIS A 265 6.19 5.16 18.51
C HIS A 265 7.66 4.94 18.85
N ASN A 266 8.59 5.18 17.91
CA ASN A 266 10.03 5.08 18.17
C ASN A 266 10.54 6.05 19.23
N TYR A 267 9.85 7.17 19.46
CA TYR A 267 10.31 8.27 20.33
C TYR A 267 9.43 8.44 21.58
N GLY A 268 8.44 7.57 21.78
CA GLY A 268 7.68 7.47 23.03
C GLY A 268 7.63 6.03 23.52
N ILE A 269 6.53 5.66 24.15
CA ILE A 269 6.17 4.27 24.42
C ILE A 269 4.76 3.99 23.89
N VAL A 270 4.47 2.73 23.58
CA VAL A 270 3.11 2.27 23.31
C VAL A 270 2.73 1.25 24.37
N VAL A 271 1.62 1.49 25.04
CA VAL A 271 1.08 0.59 26.06
C VAL A 271 -0.27 0.05 25.62
N ASN A 272 -0.62 -1.17 26.04
CA ASN A 272 -1.95 -1.74 25.86
C ASN A 272 -2.95 -1.18 26.90
N GLU A 273 -4.20 -1.65 26.85
CA GLU A 273 -5.25 -1.25 27.80
C GLU A 273 -4.93 -1.58 29.29
N GLN A 274 -3.97 -2.46 29.56
CA GLN A 274 -3.46 -2.72 30.92
C GLN A 274 -2.22 -1.88 31.27
N CYS A 275 -1.96 -0.80 30.52
CA CYS A 275 -0.81 0.09 30.68
C CYS A 275 0.55 -0.62 30.58
N LYS A 276 0.63 -1.77 29.88
CA LYS A 276 1.87 -2.52 29.69
C LYS A 276 2.43 -2.29 28.29
N ARG A 277 3.74 -2.03 28.22
CA ARG A 277 4.48 -2.14 26.95
C ARG A 277 4.49 -3.59 26.48
N PHE A 278 4.47 -3.78 25.18
CA PHE A 278 4.44 -5.11 24.57
C PHE A 278 5.43 -5.29 23.41
N TYR A 279 5.73 -4.22 22.69
CA TYR A 279 6.70 -4.22 21.59
C TYR A 279 7.96 -3.42 21.94
N ASP A 280 9.11 -3.78 21.36
CA ASP A 280 10.32 -2.94 21.38
C ASP A 280 10.17 -1.82 20.33
N GLU A 281 9.67 -0.67 20.76
CA GLU A 281 9.38 0.45 19.85
C GLU A 281 10.65 1.02 19.20
N GLY A 282 11.84 0.70 19.71
CA GLY A 282 13.14 1.12 19.17
C GLY A 282 13.90 0.01 18.45
N LYS A 283 13.26 -1.11 18.13
CA LYS A 283 13.92 -2.31 17.56
C LYS A 283 14.61 -2.06 16.23
N ARG A 284 13.94 -1.31 15.35
CA ARG A 284 14.39 -0.90 14.01
C ARG A 284 13.98 0.55 13.74
N HIS A 285 14.28 1.05 12.55
CA HIS A 285 13.81 2.33 12.03
C HIS A 285 12.28 2.47 12.16
N LEU A 286 11.81 3.72 12.22
CA LEU A 286 10.38 4.05 12.37
C LEU A 286 9.49 3.35 11.33
N PHE A 287 9.95 3.37 10.08
CA PHE A 287 9.32 2.71 8.94
C PHE A 287 9.44 1.17 8.97
N ALA A 288 10.28 0.54 9.78
CA ALA A 288 10.27 -0.92 9.92
C ALA A 288 9.42 -1.43 11.09
N THR A 289 9.11 -0.57 12.06
CA THR A 289 8.47 -0.97 13.33
C THR A 289 6.97 -0.70 13.36
N PHE A 290 6.50 0.32 12.66
CA PHE A 290 5.12 0.82 12.68
C PHE A 290 4.06 -0.26 12.37
N GLU A 291 4.32 -1.12 11.38
CA GLU A 291 3.42 -2.22 11.03
C GLU A 291 3.41 -3.30 12.11
N MET A 292 4.59 -3.71 12.58
CA MET A 292 4.72 -4.84 13.48
C MET A 292 4.07 -4.55 14.84
N ILE A 293 4.19 -3.32 15.33
CA ILE A 293 3.53 -2.91 16.57
C ILE A 293 2.00 -2.87 16.41
N ALA A 294 1.49 -2.45 15.25
CA ALA A 294 0.06 -2.46 14.95
C ALA A 294 -0.49 -3.90 14.84
N LEU A 295 0.25 -4.81 14.21
CA LEU A 295 -0.12 -6.22 14.13
C LEU A 295 -0.16 -6.89 15.50
N GLU A 296 0.86 -6.66 16.34
CA GLU A 296 0.92 -7.23 17.69
C GLU A 296 -0.19 -6.67 18.59
N LEU A 297 -0.49 -5.36 18.46
CA LEU A 297 -1.60 -4.73 19.18
C LEU A 297 -2.94 -5.42 18.90
N TRP A 298 -3.22 -5.67 17.62
CA TRP A 298 -4.45 -6.35 17.22
C TRP A 298 -4.48 -7.82 17.67
N ARG A 299 -3.42 -8.57 17.36
CA ARG A 299 -3.36 -10.03 17.59
C ARG A 299 -3.39 -10.37 19.07
N ASP A 300 -2.57 -9.70 19.87
CA ASP A 300 -2.22 -10.16 21.20
C ASP A 300 -2.63 -9.18 22.33
N HIS A 301 -3.13 -7.99 21.98
CA HIS A 301 -3.45 -6.93 22.95
C HIS A 301 -4.82 -6.28 22.74
N ASN A 302 -5.82 -7.08 22.36
CA ASN A 302 -7.23 -6.70 22.32
C ASN A 302 -7.52 -5.44 21.49
N GLN A 303 -6.65 -5.08 20.56
CA GLN A 303 -6.86 -3.96 19.65
C GLN A 303 -7.11 -2.64 20.40
N LYS A 304 -6.38 -2.38 21.49
CA LYS A 304 -6.49 -1.14 22.28
C LYS A 304 -5.13 -0.71 22.80
N GLY A 305 -4.59 0.34 22.22
CA GLY A 305 -3.27 0.86 22.53
C GLY A 305 -3.28 2.34 22.83
N PHE A 306 -2.21 2.81 23.47
CA PHE A 306 -2.03 4.21 23.84
C PHE A 306 -0.58 4.59 23.60
N PHE A 307 -0.36 5.56 22.71
CA PHE A 307 0.95 6.18 22.55
C PHE A 307 1.14 7.22 23.65
N VAL A 308 2.30 7.24 24.30
CA VAL A 308 2.64 8.18 25.38
C VAL A 308 4.04 8.76 25.15
N THR A 309 4.15 10.08 25.30
CA THR A 309 5.41 10.83 25.20
C THR A 309 5.37 12.11 26.04
N ASP A 310 6.43 12.92 25.98
CA ASP A 310 6.57 14.16 26.74
C ASP A 310 6.92 15.38 25.86
N ALA A 311 7.09 16.54 26.49
CA ALA A 311 7.39 17.78 25.79
C ALA A 311 8.75 17.79 25.08
N THR A 312 9.73 16.99 25.54
CA THR A 312 11.04 16.91 24.88
C THR A 312 10.89 16.37 23.46
N ILE A 313 10.06 15.35 23.28
CA ILE A 313 9.82 14.71 21.99
C ILE A 313 8.78 15.50 21.19
N MET A 314 7.68 15.90 21.82
CA MET A 314 6.61 16.62 21.12
C MET A 314 7.09 17.93 20.50
N ASN A 315 7.88 18.73 21.23
CA ASN A 315 8.43 20.00 20.72
C ASN A 315 9.43 19.83 19.58
N ARG A 316 10.02 18.63 19.44
CA ARG A 316 10.99 18.36 18.37
C ARG A 316 10.30 18.05 17.05
N PHE A 317 9.20 17.32 17.08
CA PHE A 317 8.50 16.87 15.88
C PHE A 317 7.32 17.76 15.47
N ARG A 318 7.02 18.82 16.24
CA ARG A 318 5.96 19.79 15.90
C ARG A 318 6.54 21.19 15.62
N PRO A 319 6.10 21.86 14.53
CA PRO A 319 5.25 21.32 13.46
C PRO A 319 5.98 20.24 12.64
N GLY A 320 5.27 19.26 12.08
CA GLY A 320 5.89 18.17 11.34
C GLY A 320 5.03 16.92 11.16
N TRP A 321 5.34 16.15 10.11
CA TRP A 321 4.47 15.06 9.62
C TRP A 321 4.20 13.93 10.60
N VAL A 322 5.06 13.73 11.62
CA VAL A 322 4.97 12.61 12.58
C VAL A 322 3.64 12.57 13.36
N TYR A 323 3.04 13.73 13.61
CA TYR A 323 1.77 13.85 14.35
C TYR A 323 0.68 14.62 13.59
N ASP A 324 0.93 15.05 12.36
CA ASP A 324 0.02 15.93 11.59
C ASP A 324 -0.99 15.16 10.70
N THR A 325 -0.91 13.83 10.72
CA THR A 325 -1.84 12.90 10.05
C THR A 325 -3.20 12.84 10.75
N THR A 326 -3.28 12.97 12.07
CA THR A 326 -4.56 13.07 12.80
C THR A 326 -5.13 14.50 12.73
N ASP A 327 -6.45 14.63 12.79
CA ASP A 327 -7.14 15.92 12.92
C ASP A 327 -7.47 16.29 14.38
N GLN A 328 -6.97 15.49 15.33
CA GLN A 328 -7.15 15.69 16.77
C GLN A 328 -5.84 16.09 17.43
N GLU A 329 -5.92 17.03 18.37
CA GLU A 329 -4.79 17.31 19.25
C GLU A 329 -4.54 16.13 20.22
N PRO A 330 -3.27 15.91 20.63
CA PRO A 330 -2.98 14.91 21.66
C PRO A 330 -3.69 15.26 22.96
N GLU A 331 -4.10 14.23 23.70
CA GLU A 331 -4.40 14.45 25.12
C GLU A 331 -3.15 14.99 25.80
N LYS A 332 -3.33 16.00 26.65
CA LYS A 332 -2.23 16.76 27.27
C LYS A 332 -2.47 16.92 28.76
N ALA A 333 -1.48 16.63 29.59
CA ALA A 333 -1.57 16.86 31.04
C ALA A 333 -0.21 17.20 31.67
N ASP A 334 -0.22 17.78 32.88
CA ASP A 334 1.02 18.13 33.60
C ASP A 334 1.60 16.95 34.38
N THR A 335 0.82 15.86 34.54
CA THR A 335 1.24 14.62 35.20
C THR A 335 0.86 13.40 34.36
N ILE A 336 1.59 12.29 34.53
CA ILE A 336 1.26 11.00 33.90
C ILE A 336 -0.09 10.48 34.41
N HIS A 337 -0.40 10.69 35.70
CA HIS A 337 -1.68 10.34 36.29
C HIS A 337 -2.86 11.00 35.55
N ASP A 338 -2.81 12.33 35.41
CA ASP A 338 -3.88 13.08 34.76
C ASP A 338 -3.97 12.76 33.27
N LEU A 339 -2.84 12.43 32.63
CA LEU A 339 -2.84 11.96 31.24
C LEU A 339 -3.59 10.63 31.12
N ALA A 340 -3.34 9.67 32.01
CA ALA A 340 -4.04 8.39 32.02
C ALA A 340 -5.55 8.55 32.21
N VAL A 341 -5.98 9.46 33.10
CA VAL A 341 -7.40 9.80 33.29
C VAL A 341 -8.01 10.32 31.99
N LYS A 342 -7.31 11.19 31.26
CA LYS A 342 -7.80 11.71 29.96
C LYS A 342 -7.87 10.66 28.87
N LEU A 343 -6.95 9.69 28.90
CA LEU A 343 -6.91 8.56 27.98
C LEU A 343 -7.88 7.42 28.37
N ASP A 344 -8.58 7.55 29.49
CA ASP A 344 -9.50 6.52 30.04
C ASP A 344 -8.80 5.18 30.31
N ILE A 345 -7.60 5.23 30.92
CA ILE A 345 -6.81 4.07 31.36
C ILE A 345 -6.37 4.20 32.82
N ASP A 346 -5.90 3.11 33.42
CA ASP A 346 -5.51 3.08 34.83
C ASP A 346 -4.34 4.06 35.12
N PRO A 347 -4.56 5.11 35.94
CA PRO A 347 -3.52 6.09 36.23
C PRO A 347 -2.34 5.54 37.02
N SER A 348 -2.60 4.65 37.98
CA SER A 348 -1.54 4.09 38.83
C SER A 348 -0.64 3.15 38.04
N GLU A 349 -1.23 2.34 37.15
CA GLU A 349 -0.47 1.43 36.30
C GLU A 349 0.34 2.17 35.22
N LEU A 350 -0.19 3.25 34.63
CA LEU A 350 0.59 4.04 33.67
C LEU A 350 1.78 4.72 34.36
N GLU A 351 1.57 5.33 35.52
CA GLU A 351 2.64 5.93 36.32
C GLU A 351 3.72 4.91 36.67
N ARG A 352 3.32 3.69 37.06
CA ARG A 352 4.24 2.59 37.34
C ARG A 352 5.06 2.24 36.10
N THR A 353 4.42 2.04 34.95
CA THR A 353 5.10 1.70 33.69
C THR A 353 6.07 2.79 33.25
N VAL A 354 5.68 4.07 33.31
CA VAL A 354 6.57 5.19 32.94
C VAL A 354 7.76 5.29 33.90
N LYS A 355 7.53 5.11 35.21
CA LYS A 355 8.60 5.11 36.21
C LYS A 355 9.59 3.97 35.98
N GLU A 356 9.10 2.76 35.72
CA GLU A 356 9.93 1.59 35.41
C GLU A 356 10.73 1.79 34.12
N PHE A 357 10.08 2.33 33.08
CA PHE A 357 10.74 2.67 31.82
C PHE A 357 11.89 3.67 32.04
N ASN A 358 11.61 4.79 32.70
CA ASN A 358 12.58 5.84 32.98
C ASN A 358 13.77 5.33 33.81
N ALA A 359 13.52 4.47 34.81
CA ALA A 359 14.57 3.90 35.65
C ALA A 359 15.45 2.88 34.91
N ALA A 360 14.95 2.28 33.84
CA ALA A 360 15.67 1.28 33.05
C ALA A 360 16.51 1.88 31.92
N CYS A 361 16.28 3.15 31.55
CA CYS A 361 17.02 3.87 30.52
C CYS A 361 18.51 4.01 30.86
N ASN A 362 19.37 3.76 29.89
CA ASN A 362 20.81 4.02 30.03
C ASN A 362 21.18 5.48 29.73
N ASP A 363 22.41 5.86 30.09
CA ASP A 363 22.94 7.21 29.93
C ASP A 363 23.53 7.50 28.54
N LYS A 364 23.35 6.61 27.54
CA LYS A 364 23.84 6.90 26.19
C LYS A 364 23.16 8.15 25.62
N PRO A 365 23.88 8.93 24.79
CA PRO A 365 23.32 10.12 24.18
C PRO A 365 22.16 9.76 23.24
N PHE A 366 21.11 10.58 23.29
CA PHE A 366 19.96 10.47 22.39
C PHE A 366 20.31 11.05 21.03
N ASP A 367 20.18 10.24 19.97
CA ASP A 367 20.51 10.66 18.61
C ASP A 367 19.51 10.05 17.62
N LEU A 368 18.69 10.91 17.01
CA LEU A 368 17.63 10.49 16.08
C LEU A 368 18.16 9.91 14.78
N MET A 369 19.38 10.29 14.37
CA MET A 369 19.93 9.97 13.06
C MET A 369 20.88 8.77 13.08
N LYS A 370 20.76 7.93 14.12
CA LYS A 370 21.38 6.61 14.19
C LYS A 370 20.57 5.69 15.10
N LEU A 371 20.78 4.39 14.94
CA LEU A 371 20.45 3.42 15.98
C LEU A 371 21.40 3.67 17.17
N ASP A 372 20.97 4.53 18.09
CA ASP A 372 21.82 5.15 19.12
C ASP A 372 22.20 4.22 20.28
N GLY A 373 21.53 3.07 20.39
CA GLY A 373 21.67 2.13 21.49
C GLY A 373 21.31 2.74 22.86
N LYS A 374 20.63 3.90 22.88
CA LYS A 374 20.02 4.46 24.09
C LYS A 374 18.83 3.57 24.40
N ALA A 375 19.02 2.69 25.38
CA ALA A 375 18.21 1.48 25.54
C ALA A 375 17.74 1.35 26.98
N THR A 376 16.72 0.52 27.19
CA THR A 376 16.34 0.07 28.54
C THR A 376 16.95 -1.29 28.87
N THR A 377 17.15 -1.59 30.15
CA THR A 377 17.55 -2.93 30.62
C THR A 377 16.63 -3.44 31.72
N GLY A 378 16.32 -4.74 31.72
CA GLY A 378 15.51 -5.38 32.76
C GLY A 378 13.99 -5.26 32.59
N LEU A 379 13.53 -4.72 31.46
CA LEU A 379 12.11 -4.69 31.10
C LEU A 379 11.73 -5.84 30.15
N SER A 380 10.43 -6.11 30.06
CA SER A 380 9.85 -7.05 29.09
C SER A 380 8.75 -6.35 28.30
N PRO A 381 9.02 -5.87 27.06
CA PRO A 381 10.31 -5.88 26.36
C PRO A 381 11.26 -4.75 26.80
N ASN A 382 12.56 -4.91 26.54
CA ASN A 382 13.47 -3.76 26.52
C ASN A 382 13.25 -2.93 25.24
N LYS A 383 13.55 -1.63 25.33
CA LYS A 383 13.64 -0.75 24.15
C LYS A 383 15.09 -0.69 23.69
N SER A 384 15.36 -0.98 22.41
CA SER A 384 16.73 -1.12 21.89
C SER A 384 17.41 0.22 21.55
N ASN A 385 16.64 1.21 21.10
CA ASN A 385 17.13 2.53 20.69
C ASN A 385 16.15 3.63 21.09
N TRP A 386 16.63 4.88 21.17
CA TRP A 386 15.82 6.07 21.45
C TRP A 386 15.01 5.99 22.75
N ALA A 387 15.47 5.22 23.75
CA ALA A 387 14.84 5.12 25.06
C ALA A 387 15.13 6.37 25.90
N ASN A 388 14.52 7.50 25.53
CA ASN A 388 14.61 8.74 26.30
C ASN A 388 13.62 8.75 27.46
N PRO A 389 14.03 9.10 28.70
CA PRO A 389 13.10 9.22 29.82
C PRO A 389 11.96 10.21 29.52
N ILE A 390 10.74 9.81 29.86
CA ILE A 390 9.50 10.59 29.74
C ILE A 390 9.32 11.34 31.06
N VAL A 391 9.84 12.57 31.16
CA VAL A 391 9.95 13.31 32.43
C VAL A 391 9.61 14.79 32.33
N THR A 392 9.49 15.33 31.10
CA THR A 392 9.31 16.77 30.89
C THR A 392 7.84 17.09 30.60
N PRO A 393 7.07 17.65 31.56
CA PRO A 393 5.70 18.04 31.29
C PRO A 393 5.66 19.23 30.30
N PRO A 394 4.52 19.44 29.62
CA PRO A 394 3.35 18.57 29.62
C PRO A 394 3.62 17.21 28.96
N PHE A 395 2.93 16.18 29.45
CA PHE A 395 2.88 14.84 28.88
C PHE A 395 1.76 14.75 27.84
N TYR A 396 1.97 13.91 26.84
CA TYR A 396 1.09 13.79 25.69
C TYR A 396 0.73 12.33 25.41
N GLY A 397 -0.49 12.10 24.91
CA GLY A 397 -0.87 10.78 24.43
C GLY A 397 -1.98 10.75 23.40
N TYR A 398 -2.05 9.62 22.68
CA TYR A 398 -3.08 9.32 21.70
C TYR A 398 -3.64 7.91 21.96
N PRO A 399 -4.97 7.72 22.00
CA PRO A 399 -5.57 6.39 21.95
C PRO A 399 -5.51 5.86 20.52
N VAL A 400 -4.92 4.68 20.33
CA VAL A 400 -4.63 4.10 19.01
C VAL A 400 -5.16 2.68 18.84
N THR A 401 -5.57 2.34 17.62
CA THR A 401 -5.91 0.98 17.19
C THR A 401 -5.26 0.63 15.85
N SER A 402 -5.09 -0.66 15.58
CA SER A 402 -4.53 -1.15 14.32
C SER A 402 -5.53 -1.03 13.17
N HIS A 403 -5.26 -0.27 12.12
CA HIS A 403 -6.14 -0.19 10.96
C HIS A 403 -5.50 -0.89 9.77
N LEU A 404 -6.30 -1.69 9.07
CA LEU A 404 -5.86 -2.47 7.91
C LEU A 404 -5.79 -1.58 6.65
N THR A 405 -4.64 -1.67 5.96
CA THR A 405 -4.32 -0.89 4.77
C THR A 405 -4.36 -1.72 3.50
N PHE A 406 -3.64 -2.84 3.45
CA PHE A 406 -3.60 -3.74 2.27
C PHE A 406 -3.16 -5.16 2.64
N THR A 407 -3.35 -6.10 1.71
CA THR A 407 -2.97 -7.53 1.86
C THR A 407 -1.69 -7.88 1.11
N TYR A 408 -0.93 -8.88 1.61
CA TYR A 408 0.37 -9.24 1.04
C TYR A 408 0.29 -10.25 -0.11
N GLY A 409 -0.65 -11.18 0.01
CA GLY A 409 -0.84 -12.29 -0.91
C GLY A 409 -1.62 -11.86 -2.16
N GLY A 410 -1.26 -12.46 -3.30
CA GLY A 410 -1.91 -12.20 -4.57
C GLY A 410 -1.54 -13.25 -5.61
N VAL A 411 -1.81 -12.96 -6.88
CA VAL A 411 -1.41 -13.85 -7.98
C VAL A 411 0.09 -13.74 -8.25
N LYS A 412 0.69 -14.83 -8.72
CA LYS A 412 2.07 -14.84 -9.21
C LYS A 412 2.11 -14.35 -10.66
N THR A 413 3.05 -13.46 -10.97
CA THR A 413 3.28 -12.97 -12.33
C THR A 413 4.75 -13.08 -12.71
N ASN A 414 5.04 -13.24 -14.00
CA ASN A 414 6.40 -13.03 -14.50
C ASN A 414 6.74 -11.52 -14.60
N THR A 415 7.96 -11.21 -15.05
CA THR A 415 8.47 -9.83 -15.21
C THR A 415 7.77 -9.03 -16.32
N ASP A 416 6.97 -9.68 -17.17
CA ASP A 416 6.08 -9.07 -18.18
C ASP A 416 4.64 -8.86 -17.65
N ALA A 417 4.42 -9.01 -16.34
CA ALA A 417 3.12 -8.91 -15.67
C ALA A 417 2.08 -9.96 -16.11
N GLN A 418 2.49 -11.04 -16.78
CA GLN A 418 1.59 -12.13 -17.16
C GLN A 418 1.32 -13.01 -15.95
N VAL A 419 0.05 -13.34 -15.71
CA VAL A 419 -0.34 -14.24 -14.62
C VAL A 419 0.15 -15.65 -14.93
N LEU A 420 0.86 -16.25 -13.98
CA LEU A 420 1.35 -17.61 -14.10
C LEU A 420 0.30 -18.57 -13.54
N SER A 421 0.09 -19.69 -14.23
CA SER A 421 -0.68 -20.81 -13.71
C SER A 421 0.12 -21.66 -12.71
N THR A 422 -0.51 -22.65 -12.09
CA THR A 422 0.11 -23.49 -11.05
C THR A 422 1.31 -24.34 -11.49
N ASN A 423 1.61 -24.40 -12.80
CA ASN A 423 2.81 -25.02 -13.34
C ASN A 423 3.85 -23.99 -13.86
N ASP A 424 3.72 -22.73 -13.43
CA ASP A 424 4.56 -21.60 -13.81
C ASP A 424 4.53 -21.21 -15.31
N VAL A 425 3.54 -21.69 -16.07
CA VAL A 425 3.30 -21.25 -17.45
C VAL A 425 2.31 -20.08 -17.47
N PRO A 426 2.57 -19.01 -18.25
CA PRO A 426 1.64 -17.90 -18.41
C PRO A 426 0.25 -18.32 -18.91
N ILE A 427 -0.81 -17.79 -18.28
CA ILE A 427 -2.19 -17.92 -18.76
C ILE A 427 -2.39 -16.96 -19.93
N PRO A 428 -2.69 -17.44 -21.16
CA PRO A 428 -2.76 -16.56 -22.33
C PRO A 428 -3.84 -15.49 -22.19
N GLY A 429 -3.44 -14.23 -22.36
CA GLY A 429 -4.33 -13.07 -22.30
C GLY A 429 -4.62 -12.56 -20.87
N LEU A 430 -4.03 -13.16 -19.82
CA LEU A 430 -4.23 -12.72 -18.44
C LEU A 430 -2.99 -12.03 -17.87
N TYR A 431 -3.20 -10.84 -17.34
CA TYR A 431 -2.17 -10.00 -16.73
C TYR A 431 -2.63 -9.49 -15.37
N ALA A 432 -1.69 -9.16 -14.48
CA ALA A 432 -2.01 -8.55 -13.20
C ALA A 432 -0.92 -7.55 -12.76
N ALA A 433 -1.33 -6.50 -12.05
CA ALA A 433 -0.42 -5.49 -11.53
C ALA A 433 -0.96 -4.83 -10.25
N GLY A 434 -0.07 -4.27 -9.44
CA GLY A 434 -0.42 -3.56 -8.22
C GLY A 434 -0.56 -4.48 -7.01
N GLU A 435 -1.57 -4.28 -6.20
CA GLU A 435 -1.86 -5.15 -5.04
C GLU A 435 -2.35 -6.55 -5.44
N MET A 436 -2.85 -6.69 -6.68
CA MET A 436 -3.22 -7.99 -7.24
C MET A 436 -2.05 -8.99 -7.26
N THR A 437 -0.80 -8.53 -7.28
CA THR A 437 0.39 -9.38 -7.29
C THR A 437 0.95 -9.58 -5.90
N GLY A 438 1.20 -10.85 -5.55
CA GLY A 438 1.76 -11.20 -4.25
C GLY A 438 3.27 -10.97 -4.21
N LEU A 439 3.75 -10.27 -3.18
CA LEU A 439 5.19 -9.93 -3.06
C LEU A 439 5.72 -10.00 -1.63
N PHE A 440 4.91 -9.58 -0.65
CA PHE A 440 5.34 -9.43 0.73
C PHE A 440 5.06 -10.69 1.54
N TYR A 441 5.83 -10.90 2.61
CA TYR A 441 5.75 -12.11 3.44
C TYR A 441 5.75 -11.79 4.94
N ASN A 442 6.90 -11.46 5.53
CA ASN A 442 6.98 -11.23 6.98
C ASN A 442 6.87 -9.75 7.36
N GLU A 443 7.43 -8.84 6.55
CA GLU A 443 7.34 -7.39 6.74
C GLU A 443 7.15 -6.72 5.37
N TYR A 444 6.53 -5.54 5.36
CA TYR A 444 6.40 -4.67 4.20
C TYR A 444 7.50 -3.61 4.18
N PRO A 445 8.39 -3.59 3.17
CA PRO A 445 9.29 -2.47 2.95
C PRO A 445 8.54 -1.21 2.51
N PRO A 446 8.54 -0.13 3.31
CA PRO A 446 7.66 1.01 3.08
C PRO A 446 7.98 1.81 1.82
N ALA A 447 7.02 2.66 1.45
CA ALA A 447 7.10 3.58 0.31
C ALA A 447 7.36 2.88 -1.05
N THR A 448 7.03 1.59 -1.16
CA THR A 448 7.25 0.78 -2.38
C THR A 448 5.98 0.31 -3.08
N SER A 449 4.82 0.28 -2.41
CA SER A 449 3.59 -0.32 -2.95
C SER A 449 3.02 0.51 -4.11
N VAL A 450 3.08 1.84 -4.00
CA VAL A 450 2.66 2.75 -5.07
C VAL A 450 3.59 2.65 -6.28
N LEU A 451 4.92 2.70 -6.06
CA LEU A 451 5.91 2.52 -7.11
C LEU A 451 5.72 1.19 -7.85
N ARG A 452 5.58 0.08 -7.11
CA ARG A 452 5.27 -1.24 -7.68
C ARG A 452 4.02 -1.19 -8.56
N SER A 453 2.95 -0.59 -8.06
CA SER A 453 1.67 -0.51 -8.79
C SER A 453 1.82 0.27 -10.10
N LEU A 454 2.44 1.45 -10.05
CA LEU A 454 2.67 2.28 -11.23
C LEU A 454 3.59 1.57 -12.23
N THR A 455 4.67 0.93 -11.76
CA THR A 455 5.69 0.30 -12.60
C THR A 455 5.13 -0.90 -13.34
N PHE A 456 4.50 -1.86 -12.65
CA PHE A 456 3.98 -3.05 -13.33
C PHE A 456 2.73 -2.75 -14.14
N GLY A 457 1.93 -1.73 -13.77
CA GLY A 457 0.89 -1.19 -14.63
C GLY A 457 1.46 -0.68 -15.96
N ARG A 458 2.50 0.18 -15.89
CA ARG A 458 3.22 0.71 -17.06
C ARG A 458 3.71 -0.41 -17.99
N LEU A 459 4.40 -1.40 -17.41
CA LEU A 459 4.98 -2.52 -18.16
C LEU A 459 3.89 -3.37 -18.84
N ALA A 460 2.81 -3.70 -18.13
CA ALA A 460 1.69 -4.47 -18.67
C ALA A 460 1.04 -3.78 -19.87
N GLY A 461 0.71 -2.49 -19.73
CA GLY A 461 0.09 -1.70 -20.81
C GLY A 461 0.94 -1.65 -22.07
N THR A 462 2.23 -1.34 -21.91
CA THR A 462 3.20 -1.28 -23.01
C THR A 462 3.36 -2.63 -23.71
N ALA A 463 3.57 -3.71 -22.94
CA ALA A 463 3.80 -5.04 -23.50
C ALA A 463 2.60 -5.55 -24.30
N ILE A 464 1.38 -5.29 -23.84
CA ILE A 464 0.16 -5.67 -24.56
C ILE A 464 0.02 -4.87 -25.85
N ALA A 465 0.24 -3.55 -25.80
CA ALA A 465 0.18 -2.69 -26.99
C ALA A 465 1.23 -3.06 -28.05
N GLU A 466 2.44 -3.47 -27.65
CA GLU A 466 3.49 -3.94 -28.56
C GLU A 466 3.10 -5.26 -29.25
N LYS A 467 2.52 -6.20 -28.50
CA LYS A 467 2.05 -7.51 -29.00
C LYS A 467 0.74 -7.43 -29.79
N LEU A 468 0.02 -6.31 -29.72
CA LEU A 468 -1.21 -6.10 -30.48
C LEU A 468 -0.92 -6.22 -31.99
N ASN A 469 -1.38 -7.29 -32.62
CA ASN A 469 -1.28 -7.45 -34.06
C ASN A 469 -2.22 -6.46 -34.74
N GLN A 470 -1.76 -5.77 -35.80
CA GLN A 470 -2.68 -5.07 -36.69
C GLN A 470 -3.54 -6.10 -37.43
N SER A 471 -4.69 -6.47 -36.89
CA SER A 471 -5.64 -7.30 -37.63
C SER A 471 -6.35 -6.45 -38.71
N LEU A 472 -5.99 -6.72 -39.96
CA LEU A 472 -6.87 -6.75 -41.15
C LEU A 472 -7.48 -5.45 -41.72
N LEU A 473 -7.02 -4.24 -41.40
CA LEU A 473 -7.41 -3.04 -42.17
C LEU A 473 -6.52 -2.72 -43.39
N GLN A 474 -5.33 -3.32 -43.51
CA GLN A 474 -4.45 -3.12 -44.67
C GLN A 474 -4.64 -4.15 -45.80
N LYS A 475 -5.26 -5.31 -45.56
CA LYS A 475 -5.50 -6.32 -46.62
C LYS A 475 -6.73 -6.04 -47.50
N VAL A 476 -7.55 -5.02 -47.18
CA VAL A 476 -8.68 -4.60 -48.03
C VAL A 476 -8.30 -3.48 -49.01
N LYS A 477 -7.20 -2.75 -48.76
CA LYS A 477 -6.70 -1.71 -49.67
C LYS A 477 -5.76 -2.23 -50.78
N SER A 478 -5.52 -3.53 -50.86
CA SER A 478 -4.76 -4.16 -51.95
C SER A 478 -5.61 -5.10 -52.82
N VAL A 479 -6.94 -5.07 -52.68
CA VAL A 479 -7.90 -5.87 -53.49
C VAL A 479 -9.08 -5.01 -53.98
N LEU A 480 -8.91 -3.68 -53.99
CA LEU A 480 -9.75 -2.73 -54.73
C LEU A 480 -8.79 -1.84 -55.53
#